data_AF-A0AAJ0QYY2-F1
#
_entry.id   AF-A0AAJ0QYY2-F1
#
_cell.length_a   1.000
_cell.length_b   1.000
_cell.length_c   1.000
_cell.angle_alpha   90.00
_cell.angle_beta   90.00
_cell.angle_gamma   90.00
#
_symmetry.space_group_name_H-M   'P 1'
#
loop_
_entity.id
_entity.type
_entity.pdbx_description
1 polymer ?
#
loop_
_entity_poly.entity_id
_entity_poly.type
_entity_poly.pdbx_seq_one_letter_code
_entity_poly.pdbx_strand_id
1 'polypeptide(L)'
;MSETNPSKSEKTKLIFIISCFIVLTGVAYRILYLGQIQGSEFVILVIASMFICLTGYFLKEIQEFSIGGNLFKLRDIGNKSEKLLHDMQIEYYKMRIDMAFTPTGFFGGVGNSIFQSKIEFYNVIREIKDVGLLKNPTLRQKIEIQLRKSLQQQLENVHLIGNVLNENPLNGKVDPLEIRGLISEEIIRKNIKDNDLYRDETTAKNTILMRIEIYENLLKACNWLEE
;
A
#
# COMPACT_ATOMS: atom_id res chain seq x y z
N MET A 1 -16.00 25.01 -42.60
CA MET A 1 -15.69 23.60 -42.89
C MET A 1 -14.43 23.62 -43.75
N SER A 2 -13.25 23.49 -43.12
CA SER A 2 -11.95 23.67 -43.78
C SER A 2 -11.47 22.31 -44.29
N GLU A 3 -11.48 22.12 -45.60
CA GLU A 3 -10.82 20.97 -46.24
C GLU A 3 -9.31 21.09 -46.01
N THR A 4 -8.77 20.24 -45.13
CA THR A 4 -7.33 20.05 -44.99
C THR A 4 -6.81 19.38 -46.26
N ASN A 5 -6.29 20.19 -47.17
CA ASN A 5 -5.61 19.71 -48.38
C ASN A 5 -4.46 18.79 -47.97
N PRO A 6 -4.41 17.52 -48.42
CA PRO A 6 -3.39 16.58 -47.99
C PRO A 6 -2.01 17.08 -48.43
N SER A 7 -1.01 16.88 -47.56
CA SER A 7 0.35 17.34 -47.79
C SER A 7 0.94 16.71 -49.06
N LYS A 8 1.89 17.38 -49.72
CA LYS A 8 2.54 16.88 -50.95
C LYS A 8 3.12 15.46 -50.80
N SER A 9 3.54 15.10 -49.58
CA SER A 9 4.04 13.77 -49.21
C SER A 9 2.94 12.70 -49.19
N GLU A 10 1.77 13.00 -48.62
CA GLU A 10 0.63 12.08 -48.54
C GLU A 10 0.03 11.82 -49.93
N LYS A 11 -0.09 12.86 -50.76
CA LYS A 11 -0.51 12.71 -52.16
C LYS A 11 0.41 11.76 -52.93
N THR A 12 1.72 11.87 -52.72
CA THR A 12 2.72 11.00 -53.38
C THR A 12 2.61 9.54 -52.92
N LYS A 13 2.41 9.31 -51.61
CA LYS A 13 2.17 7.96 -51.07
C LYS A 13 0.89 7.33 -51.60
N LEU A 14 -0.19 8.10 -51.63
CA LEU A 14 -1.47 7.64 -52.14
C LEU A 14 -1.37 7.23 -53.61
N ILE A 15 -0.71 8.06 -54.44
CA ILE A 15 -0.46 7.75 -55.85
C ILE A 15 0.37 6.48 -56.00
N PHE A 16 1.41 6.29 -55.19
CA PHE A 16 2.23 5.08 -55.22
C PHE A 16 1.44 3.82 -54.87
N ILE A 17 0.58 3.86 -53.85
CA ILE A 17 -0.23 2.70 -53.44
C ILE A 17 -1.32 2.39 -54.47
N ILE A 18 -1.99 3.41 -55.02
CA ILE A 18 -2.96 3.22 -56.10
C ILE A 18 -2.28 2.59 -57.32
N SER A 19 -1.10 3.08 -57.69
CA SER A 19 -0.31 2.50 -58.79
C SER A 19 0.04 1.02 -58.52
N CYS A 20 0.48 0.70 -57.30
CA CYS A 20 0.78 -0.68 -56.90
C CYS A 20 -0.46 -1.59 -57.00
N PHE A 21 -1.63 -1.11 -56.54
CA PHE A 21 -2.89 -1.85 -56.64
C PHE A 21 -3.31 -2.12 -58.09
N ILE A 22 -3.17 -1.13 -58.97
CA ILE A 22 -3.45 -1.27 -60.41
C ILE A 22 -2.53 -2.33 -61.04
N VAL A 23 -1.25 -2.36 -60.67
CA VAL A 23 -0.31 -3.37 -61.16
C VAL A 23 -0.70 -4.77 -60.66
N LEU A 24 -1.01 -4.93 -59.38
CA LEU A 24 -1.38 -6.23 -58.79
C LEU A 24 -2.67 -6.78 -59.39
N THR A 25 -3.69 -5.93 -59.55
CA THR A 25 -4.96 -6.30 -60.20
C THR A 25 -4.78 -6.59 -61.69
N GLY A 26 -3.90 -5.86 -62.39
CA GLY A 26 -3.53 -6.14 -63.78
C GLY A 26 -2.84 -7.49 -63.96
N VAL A 27 -1.94 -7.85 -63.04
CA VAL A 27 -1.31 -9.18 -63.01
C VAL A 27 -2.36 -10.26 -62.74
N ALA A 28 -3.24 -10.06 -61.76
CA ALA A 28 -4.34 -10.97 -61.45
C ALA A 28 -5.23 -11.23 -62.67
N TYR A 29 -5.59 -10.16 -63.40
CA TYR A 29 -6.39 -10.24 -64.61
C TYR A 29 -5.67 -11.00 -65.74
N ARG A 30 -4.36 -10.77 -65.90
CA ARG A 30 -3.56 -11.50 -66.90
C ARG A 30 -3.53 -13.00 -66.63
N ILE A 31 -3.39 -13.41 -65.36
CA ILE A 31 -3.38 -14.83 -64.96
C ILE A 31 -4.76 -15.46 -65.21
N LEU A 32 -5.85 -14.72 -64.94
CA LEU A 32 -7.22 -15.14 -65.28
C LEU A 32 -7.40 -15.32 -66.80
N TYR A 33 -6.92 -14.38 -67.60
CA TYR A 33 -7.01 -14.45 -69.06
C TYR A 33 -6.23 -15.64 -69.65
N LEU A 34 -5.10 -16.00 -69.04
CA LEU A 34 -4.32 -17.20 -69.40
C LEU A 34 -4.97 -18.52 -68.94
N GLY A 35 -6.12 -18.46 -68.26
CA GLY A 35 -6.86 -19.63 -67.77
C GLY A 35 -6.15 -20.37 -66.63
N GLN A 36 -5.18 -19.74 -65.97
CA GLN A 36 -4.40 -20.37 -64.90
C GLN A 36 -5.11 -20.36 -63.53
N ILE A 37 -6.13 -19.51 -63.38
CA ILE A 37 -6.95 -19.39 -62.17
C ILE A 37 -8.42 -19.31 -62.54
N GLN A 38 -9.29 -19.71 -61.61
CA GLN A 38 -10.74 -19.59 -61.74
C GLN A 38 -11.23 -18.20 -61.27
N GLY A 39 -12.45 -17.83 -61.66
CA GLY A 39 -13.02 -16.52 -61.32
C GLY A 39 -13.11 -16.24 -59.81
N SER A 40 -13.36 -17.28 -58.99
CA SER A 40 -13.36 -17.17 -57.53
C SER A 40 -11.96 -16.88 -56.97
N GLU A 41 -10.93 -17.51 -57.52
CA GLU A 41 -9.53 -17.30 -57.11
C GLU A 41 -9.03 -15.90 -57.49
N PHE A 42 -9.47 -15.37 -58.63
CA PHE A 42 -9.23 -13.99 -59.02
C PHE A 42 -9.79 -13.00 -57.98
N VAL A 43 -11.05 -13.20 -57.54
CA VAL A 43 -11.68 -12.34 -56.52
C VAL A 43 -10.88 -12.36 -55.21
N ILE A 44 -10.45 -13.54 -54.77
CA ILE A 44 -9.61 -13.69 -53.56
C ILE A 44 -8.30 -12.91 -53.72
N LEU A 45 -7.65 -12.99 -54.89
CA LEU A 45 -6.38 -12.33 -55.15
C LEU A 45 -6.50 -10.80 -55.21
N VAL A 46 -7.61 -10.28 -55.75
CA VAL A 46 -7.94 -8.85 -55.72
C VAL A 46 -8.19 -8.37 -54.29
N ILE A 47 -8.95 -9.11 -53.49
CA ILE A 47 -9.21 -8.78 -52.08
C ILE A 47 -7.90 -8.81 -51.26
N ALA A 48 -7.08 -9.83 -51.43
CA ALA A 48 -5.79 -9.93 -50.75
C ALA A 48 -4.85 -8.76 -51.12
N SER A 49 -4.82 -8.38 -52.40
CA SER A 49 -4.05 -7.22 -52.88
C SER A 49 -4.55 -5.91 -52.26
N MET A 50 -5.88 -5.76 -52.09
CA MET A 50 -6.46 -4.59 -51.41
C MET A 50 -5.99 -4.51 -49.96
N PHE A 51 -6.03 -5.63 -49.22
CA PHE A 51 -5.56 -5.67 -47.83
C PHE A 51 -4.07 -5.34 -47.71
N ILE A 52 -3.21 -5.88 -48.58
CA ILE A 52 -1.78 -5.58 -48.59
C ILE A 52 -1.53 -4.08 -48.81
N CYS A 53 -2.22 -3.46 -49.77
CA CYS A 53 -2.11 -2.03 -50.05
C CYS A 53 -2.60 -1.16 -48.87
N LEU A 54 -3.70 -1.54 -48.23
CA LEU A 54 -4.22 -0.85 -47.04
C LEU A 54 -3.25 -0.96 -45.86
N THR A 55 -2.73 -2.16 -45.58
CA THR A 55 -1.73 -2.36 -44.52
C THR A 55 -0.46 -1.56 -44.81
N GLY A 56 -0.01 -1.47 -46.06
CA GLY A 56 1.12 -0.63 -46.46
C GLY A 56 0.88 0.87 -46.24
N TYR A 57 -0.34 1.36 -46.50
CA TYR A 57 -0.71 2.76 -46.26
C TYR A 57 -0.69 3.10 -44.76
N PHE A 58 -1.25 2.22 -43.93
CA PHE A 58 -1.35 2.39 -42.49
C PHE A 58 -0.11 1.93 -41.71
N LEU A 59 0.91 1.38 -42.36
CA LEU A 59 2.08 0.77 -41.70
C LEU A 59 2.79 1.75 -40.77
N LYS A 60 2.92 3.01 -41.18
CA LYS A 60 3.56 4.06 -40.37
C LYS A 60 2.71 4.41 -39.14
N GLU A 61 1.39 4.48 -39.28
CA GLU A 61 0.47 4.76 -38.17
C GLU A 61 0.41 3.59 -37.19
N ILE A 62 0.43 2.34 -37.68
CA ILE A 62 0.54 1.12 -36.87
C ILE A 62 1.89 1.07 -36.14
N GLN A 63 2.99 1.45 -36.79
CA GLN A 63 4.32 1.55 -36.18
C GLN A 63 4.40 2.68 -35.14
N GLU A 64 3.78 3.83 -35.39
CA GLU A 64 3.75 4.97 -34.45
C GLU A 64 2.87 4.70 -33.22
N PHE A 65 1.81 3.89 -33.34
CA PHE A 65 1.03 3.42 -32.19
C PHE A 65 1.78 2.39 -31.32
N SER A 66 2.70 1.62 -31.92
CA SER A 66 3.39 0.50 -31.25
C SER A 66 4.78 0.84 -30.71
N ILE A 67 5.52 1.78 -31.31
CA ILE A 67 6.93 2.04 -30.99
C ILE A 67 7.06 3.30 -30.13
N GLY A 68 7.18 3.10 -28.82
CA GLY A 68 7.94 3.98 -27.94
C GLY A 68 7.17 5.06 -27.16
N GLY A 69 6.27 5.81 -27.81
CA GLY A 69 5.66 6.99 -27.17
C GLY A 69 4.63 6.69 -26.07
N ASN A 70 3.69 5.79 -26.36
CA ASN A 70 2.58 5.52 -25.45
C ASN A 70 2.89 4.44 -24.41
N LEU A 71 3.72 3.45 -24.76
CA LEU A 71 4.17 2.41 -23.82
C LEU A 71 5.12 2.97 -22.75
N PHE A 72 6.04 3.87 -23.13
CA PHE A 72 6.91 4.56 -22.17
C PHE A 72 6.10 5.48 -21.25
N LYS A 73 5.12 6.21 -21.80
CA LYS A 73 4.19 7.01 -20.99
C LYS A 73 3.36 6.14 -20.03
N LEU A 74 2.84 4.99 -20.48
CA LEU A 74 2.11 4.06 -19.62
C LEU A 74 2.99 3.47 -18.52
N ARG A 75 4.25 3.11 -18.83
CA ARG A 75 5.21 2.63 -17.84
C ARG A 75 5.61 3.73 -16.85
N ASP A 76 5.83 4.95 -17.31
CA ASP A 76 6.12 6.10 -16.47
C ASP A 76 4.93 6.48 -15.58
N ILE A 77 3.70 6.45 -16.11
CA ILE A 77 2.46 6.58 -15.34
C ILE A 77 2.36 5.46 -14.31
N GLY A 78 2.64 4.21 -14.69
CA GLY A 78 2.66 3.07 -13.76
C GLY A 78 3.65 3.27 -12.62
N ASN A 79 4.90 3.62 -12.92
CA ASN A 79 5.92 3.91 -11.92
C ASN A 79 5.54 5.10 -11.02
N LYS A 80 4.96 6.17 -11.59
CA LYS A 80 4.47 7.33 -10.82
C LYS A 80 3.30 6.96 -9.92
N SER A 81 2.37 6.13 -10.40
CA SER A 81 1.26 5.61 -9.62
C SER A 81 1.74 4.70 -8.50
N GLU A 82 2.70 3.81 -8.75
CA GLU A 82 3.31 2.97 -7.72
C GLU A 82 4.01 3.80 -6.65
N LYS A 83 4.79 4.80 -7.06
CA LYS A 83 5.42 5.75 -6.13
C LYS A 83 4.38 6.53 -5.33
N LEU A 84 3.32 7.01 -5.97
CA LEU A 84 2.23 7.74 -5.31
C LEU A 84 1.51 6.85 -4.29
N LEU A 85 1.24 5.59 -4.64
CA LEU A 85 0.62 4.63 -3.72
C LEU A 85 1.53 4.37 -2.51
N HIS A 86 2.82 4.20 -2.73
CA HIS A 86 3.80 4.05 -1.66
C HIS A 86 3.87 5.29 -0.76
N ASP A 87 3.90 6.50 -1.34
CA ASP A 87 3.90 7.76 -0.58
C ASP A 87 2.58 7.94 0.20
N MET A 88 1.43 7.58 -0.40
CA MET A 88 0.13 7.58 0.28
C MET A 88 0.07 6.59 1.44
N GLN A 89 0.65 5.40 1.30
CA GLN A 89 0.74 4.43 2.41
C GLN A 89 1.55 5.01 3.58
N ILE A 90 2.67 5.67 3.30
CA ILE A 90 3.48 6.34 4.32
C ILE A 90 2.67 7.43 5.03
N GLU A 91 1.99 8.31 4.30
CA GLU A 91 1.17 9.37 4.89
C GLU A 91 -0.02 8.81 5.69
N TYR A 92 -0.65 7.74 5.20
CA TYR A 92 -1.70 7.02 5.92
C TYR A 92 -1.21 6.50 7.28
N TYR A 93 -0.04 5.87 7.31
CA TYR A 93 0.52 5.36 8.57
C TYR A 93 0.98 6.47 9.51
N LYS A 94 1.53 7.58 8.99
CA LYS A 94 1.82 8.77 9.82
C LYS A 94 0.56 9.28 10.51
N MET A 95 -0.52 9.43 9.75
CA MET A 95 -1.82 9.86 10.26
C MET A 95 -2.35 8.89 11.32
N ARG A 96 -2.25 7.58 11.10
CA ARG A 96 -2.70 6.57 12.08
C ARG A 96 -1.88 6.56 13.36
N ILE A 97 -0.57 6.80 13.27
CA ILE A 97 0.26 7.00 14.46
C ILE A 97 -0.25 8.19 15.27
N ASP A 98 -0.59 9.31 14.62
CA ASP A 98 -1.12 10.49 15.32
C ASP A 98 -2.52 10.25 15.90
N MET A 99 -3.38 9.56 15.17
CA MET A 99 -4.73 9.20 15.61
C MET A 99 -4.72 8.26 16.81
N ALA A 100 -3.74 7.36 16.93
CA ALA A 100 -3.63 6.45 18.07
C ALA A 100 -3.54 7.19 19.42
N PHE A 101 -3.03 8.43 19.42
CA PHE A 101 -2.92 9.27 20.62
C PHE A 101 -3.95 10.40 20.69
N THR A 102 -4.84 10.50 19.70
CA THR A 102 -5.90 11.50 19.69
C THR A 102 -7.08 10.98 20.51
N PRO A 103 -7.63 11.76 21.47
CA PRO A 103 -8.84 11.35 22.18
C PRO A 103 -9.98 11.14 21.19
N THR A 104 -10.51 9.92 21.10
CA THR A 104 -11.68 9.58 20.28
C THR A 104 -12.94 10.12 20.97
N GLY A 105 -13.09 11.45 20.96
CA GLY A 105 -14.13 12.16 21.68
C GLY A 105 -14.97 13.07 20.79
N PHE A 106 -15.69 12.50 19.81
CA PHE A 106 -16.91 13.13 19.28
C PHE A 106 -18.19 12.43 19.81
N PHE A 107 -18.07 11.20 20.31
CA PHE A 107 -19.12 10.50 21.07
C PHE A 107 -18.47 9.79 22.25
N GLY A 108 -18.71 10.28 23.46
CA GLY A 108 -18.12 9.78 24.70
C GLY A 108 -18.39 8.30 24.95
N GLY A 109 -17.48 7.44 24.47
CA GLY A 109 -17.40 6.04 24.84
C GLY A 109 -16.76 5.91 26.22
N VAL A 110 -17.58 5.58 27.22
CA VAL A 110 -17.14 5.22 28.57
C VAL A 110 -16.38 3.88 28.50
N GLY A 111 -15.05 3.92 28.43
CA GLY A 111 -14.20 2.74 28.49
C GLY A 111 -12.70 3.04 28.38
N ASN A 112 -11.99 3.04 29.51
CA ASN A 112 -10.52 3.02 29.66
C ASN A 112 -9.68 3.78 28.60
N SER A 113 -9.90 5.11 28.53
CA SER A 113 -9.30 6.03 27.55
C SER A 113 -7.76 6.12 27.57
N ILE A 114 -7.07 5.66 28.62
CA ILE A 114 -5.60 5.79 28.74
C ILE A 114 -4.88 4.61 28.06
N PHE A 115 -5.39 3.38 28.21
CA PHE A 115 -4.72 2.17 27.71
C PHE A 115 -4.97 1.92 26.23
N GLN A 116 -6.16 2.30 25.73
CA GLN A 116 -6.54 2.05 24.35
C GLN A 116 -5.54 2.67 23.36
N SER A 117 -5.06 3.89 23.65
CA SER A 117 -4.07 4.57 22.79
C SER A 117 -2.80 3.75 22.56
N LYS A 118 -2.27 3.12 23.61
CA LYS A 118 -1.05 2.30 23.54
C LYS A 118 -1.28 0.97 22.81
N ILE A 119 -2.47 0.38 22.97
CA ILE A 119 -2.89 -0.82 22.23
C ILE A 119 -3.01 -0.51 20.74
N GLU A 120 -3.70 0.58 20.39
CA GLU A 120 -3.84 1.00 18.99
C GLU A 120 -2.48 1.36 18.38
N PHE A 121 -1.63 2.06 19.13
CA PHE A 121 -0.28 2.38 18.68
C PHE A 121 0.54 1.11 18.38
N TYR A 122 0.51 0.11 19.27
CA TYR A 122 1.16 -1.18 19.02
C TYR A 122 0.62 -1.86 17.76
N ASN A 123 -0.70 -1.87 17.56
CA ASN A 123 -1.33 -2.46 16.38
C ASN A 123 -0.86 -1.75 15.10
N VAL A 124 -0.78 -0.42 15.09
CA VAL A 124 -0.26 0.35 13.95
C VAL A 124 1.18 -0.02 13.65
N ILE A 125 2.06 -0.16 14.66
CA ILE A 125 3.45 -0.58 14.43
C ILE A 125 3.52 -1.99 13.84
N ARG A 126 2.70 -2.92 14.34
CA ARG A 126 2.62 -4.29 13.81
C ARG A 126 2.21 -4.28 12.34
N GLU A 127 1.18 -3.52 11.98
CA GLU A 127 0.75 -3.39 10.58
C GLU A 127 1.85 -2.80 9.69
N ILE A 128 2.54 -1.76 10.14
CA ILE A 128 3.69 -1.15 9.42
C ILE A 128 4.79 -2.18 9.18
N LYS A 129 5.07 -3.04 10.17
CA LYS A 129 6.02 -4.14 10.05
C LYS A 129 5.54 -5.18 9.02
N ASP A 130 4.29 -5.58 9.08
CA ASP A 130 3.74 -6.63 8.20
C ASP A 130 3.73 -6.20 6.72
N VAL A 131 3.59 -4.90 6.45
CA VAL A 131 3.70 -4.34 5.09
C VAL A 131 5.14 -3.97 4.69
N GLY A 132 6.14 -4.24 5.54
CA GLY A 132 7.56 -4.00 5.23
C GLY A 132 8.01 -2.54 5.27
N LEU A 133 7.22 -1.63 5.85
CA LEU A 133 7.51 -0.19 5.90
C LEU A 133 8.23 0.26 7.18
N LEU A 134 8.56 -0.66 8.10
CA LEU A 134 9.20 -0.34 9.38
C LEU A 134 10.59 0.31 9.21
N LYS A 135 11.31 -0.02 8.13
CA LYS A 135 12.62 0.56 7.81
C LYS A 135 12.54 1.93 7.12
N ASN A 136 11.33 2.42 6.81
CA ASN A 136 11.16 3.75 6.23
C ASN A 136 11.64 4.83 7.23
N PRO A 137 12.59 5.72 6.87
CA PRO A 137 13.18 6.65 7.83
C PRO A 137 12.18 7.56 8.54
N THR A 138 11.16 8.05 7.83
CA THR A 138 10.20 8.99 8.41
C THR A 138 9.23 8.30 9.36
N LEU A 139 8.73 7.12 9.00
CA LEU A 139 7.88 6.32 9.90
C LEU A 139 8.70 5.86 11.11
N ARG A 140 9.90 5.33 10.89
CA ARG A 140 10.80 4.87 11.94
C ARG A 140 11.08 5.96 12.97
N GLN A 141 11.49 7.16 12.54
CA GLN A 141 11.76 8.28 13.44
C GLN A 141 10.53 8.62 14.28
N LYS A 142 9.34 8.68 13.67
CA LYS A 142 8.09 9.00 14.36
C LYS A 142 7.72 7.92 15.39
N ILE A 143 7.86 6.65 15.01
CA ILE A 143 7.61 5.50 15.89
C ILE A 143 8.59 5.53 17.07
N GLU A 144 9.89 5.66 16.84
CA GLU A 144 10.91 5.63 17.89
C GLU A 144 10.67 6.68 18.98
N ILE A 145 10.34 7.92 18.59
CA ILE A 145 10.06 9.01 19.53
C ILE A 145 8.85 8.65 20.41
N GLN A 146 7.75 8.23 19.81
CA GLN A 146 6.51 7.93 20.55
C GLN A 146 6.60 6.64 21.35
N LEU A 147 7.35 5.66 20.85
CA LEU A 147 7.54 4.37 21.50
C LEU A 147 8.39 4.52 22.75
N ARG A 148 9.53 5.24 22.70
CA ARG A 148 10.35 5.51 23.89
C ARG A 148 9.55 6.19 24.99
N LYS A 149 8.79 7.23 24.64
CA LYS A 149 7.91 7.94 25.59
C LYS A 149 6.85 7.01 26.16
N SER A 150 6.18 6.24 25.30
CA SER A 150 5.09 5.34 25.71
C SER A 150 5.58 4.21 26.59
N LEU A 151 6.77 3.68 26.31
CA LEU A 151 7.42 2.61 27.04
C LEU A 151 7.80 3.07 28.46
N GLN A 152 8.48 4.22 28.58
CA GLN A 152 8.84 4.79 29.87
C GLN A 152 7.60 5.04 30.73
N GLN A 153 6.59 5.74 30.19
CA GLN A 153 5.36 6.03 30.91
C GLN A 153 4.61 4.76 31.32
N GLN A 154 4.62 3.72 30.48
CA GLN A 154 3.94 2.48 30.81
C GLN A 154 4.68 1.70 31.89
N LEU A 155 6.02 1.70 31.87
CA LEU A 155 6.83 1.08 32.91
C LEU A 155 6.60 1.75 34.27
N GLU A 156 6.61 3.08 34.32
CA GLU A 156 6.29 3.85 35.52
C GLU A 156 4.88 3.48 36.04
N ASN A 157 3.88 3.41 35.16
CA ASN A 157 2.52 3.00 35.52
C ASN A 157 2.43 1.56 36.04
N VAL A 158 3.30 0.66 35.58
CA VAL A 158 3.40 -0.71 36.10
C VAL A 158 4.04 -0.71 37.48
N HIS A 159 5.11 0.06 37.70
CA HIS A 159 5.73 0.19 39.03
C HIS A 159 4.76 0.76 40.06
N LEU A 160 3.92 1.73 39.69
CA LEU A 160 2.91 2.31 40.59
C LEU A 160 1.94 1.26 41.17
N ILE A 161 1.73 0.11 40.50
CA ILE A 161 0.86 -0.96 41.00
C ILE A 161 1.36 -1.51 42.34
N GLY A 162 2.68 -1.56 42.54
CA GLY A 162 3.29 -2.07 43.77
C GLY A 162 3.37 -1.05 44.91
N ASN A 163 3.04 0.23 44.68
CA ASN A 163 3.08 1.27 45.72
C ASN A 163 2.02 1.10 46.82
N VAL A 164 1.08 0.18 46.64
CA VAL A 164 0.13 -0.21 47.69
C VAL A 164 0.80 -0.97 48.85
N LEU A 165 2.05 -1.38 48.68
CA LEU A 165 2.88 -1.99 49.71
C LEU A 165 3.92 -0.98 50.23
N ASN A 166 4.34 -1.14 51.48
CA ASN A 166 5.38 -0.30 52.09
C ASN A 166 6.71 -0.38 51.33
N GLU A 167 7.06 -1.59 50.90
CA GLU A 167 8.18 -1.85 49.99
C GLU A 167 7.60 -2.30 48.65
N ASN A 168 7.84 -1.51 47.60
CA ASN A 168 7.33 -1.81 46.27
C ASN A 168 8.20 -2.89 45.60
N PRO A 169 7.70 -4.13 45.41
CA PRO A 169 8.48 -5.21 44.83
C PRO A 169 8.75 -5.03 43.33
N LEU A 170 7.99 -4.16 42.66
CA LEU A 170 8.13 -3.90 41.23
C LEU A 170 9.16 -2.82 40.93
N ASN A 171 9.61 -2.07 41.95
CA ASN A 171 10.51 -0.95 41.74
C ASN A 171 11.83 -1.39 41.09
N GLY A 172 12.23 -0.70 40.02
CA GLY A 172 13.46 -1.01 39.26
C GLY A 172 13.40 -2.29 38.41
N LYS A 173 12.27 -3.00 38.37
CA LYS A 173 12.10 -4.20 37.54
C LYS A 173 11.72 -3.82 36.12
N VAL A 174 12.37 -4.42 35.13
CA VAL A 174 12.18 -4.08 33.70
C VAL A 174 11.70 -5.28 32.90
N ASP A 175 11.99 -6.51 33.34
CA ASP A 175 11.55 -7.71 32.63
C ASP A 175 10.04 -8.00 32.88
N PRO A 176 9.20 -8.11 31.84
CA PRO A 176 7.77 -8.39 32.01
C PRO A 176 7.47 -9.70 32.73
N LEU A 177 8.28 -10.75 32.54
CA LEU A 177 8.05 -12.05 33.18
C LEU A 177 8.36 -11.97 34.68
N GLU A 178 9.48 -11.34 35.06
CA GLU A 178 9.81 -11.03 36.45
C GLU A 178 8.70 -10.18 37.10
N ILE A 179 8.26 -9.11 36.44
CA ILE A 179 7.17 -8.26 36.93
C ILE A 179 5.90 -9.08 37.16
N ARG A 180 5.50 -9.94 36.21
CA ARG A 180 4.31 -10.81 36.36
C ARG A 180 4.45 -11.75 37.56
N GLY A 181 5.62 -12.34 37.76
CA GLY A 181 5.89 -13.25 38.88
C GLY A 181 5.83 -12.56 40.26
N LEU A 182 6.04 -11.25 40.30
CA LEU A 182 5.99 -10.44 41.52
C LEU A 182 4.60 -9.90 41.87
N ILE A 183 3.61 -10.06 40.98
CA ILE A 183 2.21 -9.68 41.27
C ILE A 183 1.59 -10.70 42.23
N SER A 184 1.56 -10.37 43.52
CA SER A 184 0.94 -11.20 44.57
C SER A 184 -0.55 -10.89 44.76
N GLU A 185 -1.27 -11.83 45.38
CA GLU A 185 -2.67 -11.63 45.80
C GLU A 185 -2.83 -10.44 46.78
N GLU A 186 -1.79 -10.13 47.56
CA GLU A 186 -1.81 -8.97 48.45
C GLU A 186 -1.81 -7.66 47.65
N ILE A 187 -0.98 -7.56 46.61
CA ILE A 187 -0.94 -6.38 45.72
C ILE A 187 -2.31 -6.17 45.07
N ILE A 188 -2.92 -7.24 44.58
CA ILE A 188 -4.24 -7.18 43.94
C ILE A 188 -5.29 -6.70 44.94
N ARG A 189 -5.38 -7.31 46.13
CA ARG A 189 -6.38 -6.96 47.14
C ARG A 189 -6.23 -5.52 47.65
N LYS A 190 -5.01 -5.04 47.87
CA LYS A 190 -4.78 -3.65 48.31
C LYS A 190 -5.07 -2.64 47.20
N ASN A 191 -4.75 -2.96 45.94
CA ASN A 191 -5.14 -2.11 44.81
C ASN A 191 -6.66 -1.93 44.71
N ILE A 192 -7.47 -2.96 45.01
CA ILE A 192 -8.94 -2.83 45.06
C ILE A 192 -9.37 -1.83 46.12
N LYS A 193 -8.78 -1.93 47.32
CA LYS A 193 -9.13 -1.09 48.47
C LYS A 193 -8.79 0.39 48.23
N ASP A 194 -7.69 0.65 47.53
CA ASP A 194 -7.16 2.00 47.32
C ASP A 194 -7.61 2.62 45.98
N ASN A 195 -8.42 1.91 45.17
CA ASN A 195 -8.83 2.38 43.84
C ASN A 195 -10.24 1.95 43.44
N ASP A 196 -11.17 2.92 43.42
CA ASP A 196 -12.59 2.74 43.05
C ASP A 196 -12.82 2.21 41.61
N LEU A 197 -11.79 2.19 40.75
CA LEU A 197 -11.86 1.60 39.41
C LEU A 197 -11.97 0.07 39.42
N TYR A 198 -11.60 -0.58 40.52
CA TYR A 198 -11.65 -2.03 40.64
C TYR A 198 -12.89 -2.46 41.40
N ARG A 199 -13.90 -2.96 40.67
CA ARG A 199 -15.15 -3.46 41.28
C ARG A 199 -14.97 -4.75 42.08
N ASP A 200 -14.02 -5.58 41.65
CA ASP A 200 -13.76 -6.90 42.22
C ASP A 200 -12.33 -7.36 41.90
N GLU A 201 -11.92 -8.47 42.52
CA GLU A 201 -10.57 -9.03 42.39
C GLU A 201 -10.24 -9.54 40.98
N THR A 202 -11.23 -10.06 40.25
CA THR A 202 -11.06 -10.51 38.87
C THR A 202 -10.80 -9.32 37.96
N THR A 203 -11.58 -8.25 38.11
CA THR A 203 -11.42 -7.00 37.36
C THR A 203 -10.07 -6.34 37.66
N ALA A 204 -9.63 -6.31 38.92
CA ALA A 204 -8.31 -5.81 39.31
C ALA A 204 -7.17 -6.62 38.68
N LYS A 205 -7.22 -7.95 38.82
CA LYS A 205 -6.24 -8.86 38.24
C LYS A 205 -6.12 -8.69 36.74
N ASN A 206 -7.24 -8.71 36.02
CA ASN A 206 -7.25 -8.57 34.56
C ASN A 206 -6.69 -7.21 34.11
N THR A 207 -7.04 -6.13 34.82
CA THR A 207 -6.53 -4.79 34.49
C THR A 207 -5.03 -4.67 34.74
N ILE A 208 -4.54 -5.21 35.86
CA ILE A 208 -3.10 -5.25 36.18
C ILE A 208 -2.34 -6.05 35.11
N LEU A 209 -2.83 -7.24 34.75
CA LEU A 209 -2.22 -8.08 33.72
C LEU A 209 -2.23 -7.39 32.35
N MET A 210 -3.31 -6.72 31.98
CA MET A 210 -3.40 -5.93 30.74
C MET A 210 -2.36 -4.81 30.72
N ARG A 211 -2.12 -4.11 31.85
CA ARG A 211 -1.07 -3.08 31.92
C ARG A 211 0.32 -3.63 31.64
N ILE A 212 0.61 -4.82 32.17
CA ILE A 212 1.89 -5.50 31.95
C ILE A 212 2.00 -5.99 30.50
N GLU A 213 0.91 -6.52 29.94
CA GLU A 213 0.87 -6.95 28.54
C GLU A 213 1.08 -5.78 27.57
N ILE A 214 0.50 -4.62 27.83
CA ILE A 214 0.76 -3.41 27.03
C ILE A 214 2.25 -3.06 27.06
N TYR A 215 2.88 -3.12 28.24
CA TYR A 215 4.32 -2.88 28.36
C TYR A 215 5.16 -3.88 27.55
N GLU A 216 4.83 -5.17 27.66
CA GLU A 216 5.45 -6.26 26.92
C GLU A 216 5.32 -6.07 25.39
N ASN A 217 4.14 -5.67 24.92
CA ASN A 217 3.90 -5.38 23.51
C ASN A 217 4.74 -4.18 23.01
N LEU A 218 4.87 -3.13 23.81
CA LEU A 218 5.72 -1.99 23.48
C LEU A 218 7.21 -2.39 23.45
N LEU A 219 7.68 -3.24 24.37
CA LEU A 219 9.04 -3.80 24.32
C LEU A 219 9.27 -4.62 23.06
N LYS A 220 8.31 -5.48 22.70
CA LYS A 220 8.38 -6.27 21.47
C LYS A 220 8.48 -5.39 20.23
N ALA A 221 7.75 -4.27 20.20
CA ALA A 221 7.85 -3.30 19.13
C ALA A 221 9.21 -2.57 19.09
N CYS A 222 9.86 -2.34 20.24
CA CYS A 222 11.23 -1.82 20.28
C CYS A 222 12.20 -2.78 19.62
N ASN A 223 12.12 -4.07 19.93
CA ASN A 223 13.02 -5.08 19.36
C ASN A 223 12.92 -5.13 17.83
N TRP A 224 11.71 -4.96 17.26
CA TRP A 224 11.54 -4.89 15.79
C TRP A 224 12.27 -3.74 15.11
N LEU A 225 12.57 -2.65 15.83
CA LEU A 225 13.31 -1.51 15.29
C LEU A 225 14.83 -1.71 15.33
N GLU A 226 15.30 -2.68 16.13
CA GLU A 226 16.71 -3.04 16.27
C GLU A 226 17.16 -4.09 15.22
N GLU A 227 16.21 -4.73 14.53
CA GLU A 227 16.38 -5.70 13.41
C GLU A 227 16.43 -5.03 12.00
#